data_AF-A0A1J8Q7A4-F1
#
_entry.id   AF-A0A1J8Q7A4-F1
#
_cell.length_a   1.000
_cell.length_b   1.000
_cell.length_c   1.000
_cell.angle_alpha   90.00
_cell.angle_beta   90.00
_cell.angle_gamma   90.00
#
_symmetry.space_group_name_H-M   'P 1'
#
loop_
_entity.id
_entity.type
_entity.pdbx_description
1 polymer ?
#
loop_
_entity_poly.entity_id
_entity_poly.type
_entity_poly.pdbx_seq_one_letter_code
_entity_poly.pdbx_strand_id
1 'polypeptide(L)'
;MSSSSIFPCIQDIWGWTFTKEATAPCFIRDVLSMKETNVKDADFYWLGYVPCRTVLIVGIVVGIQDYEKRTLYTIDDSTAVIDCMLRHPAAPKAPTTDANRSLQKPRPRLYTTYNKSLPSPPPTPVTAIGYPVQVIGKVTHFHDTRQIIAESIACETDSQELRTCQAGNLPATTSRSASSNRALTSKTNIPAPHTPLKRPLHPPSSPLTDTTTSAPSSPVKPGSTEPPRLRHPLRLHTRDLTENTFRLYLKHYMDHAPVASSSDTREVDVDDDPFTTPTKHPRIHFCDQTPKARSAYPTNDQTPRASIPTGISSGTTSATSGFTLSHLRRVPELALLAGRVVHAETKRRVRAEREAQKTKAVQSSKPKTVSHAIKPADAPRVKIKRLFSWAVVKLYEEGSIVLWSGPVRPLPVPIPVPLQPLSSSDTSTSGLWKTANNTASFSTANGSLLSSANSTMFSSTFVSSSKFVVSAEDGYLSDPPPYEEEEAYVSVTPALLAGPVREAMRAKGLRAKSAKMGAEEITRCLRRVDERWARVGAWAVEEAMEIVLAEWK
;
A
#
# COMPACT_ATOMS: atom_id res chain seq x y z
N MET A 1 51.49 -4.31 -21.45
CA MET A 1 51.04 -2.98 -21.02
C MET A 1 49.61 -3.11 -20.52
N SER A 2 49.42 -3.14 -19.20
CA SER A 2 48.10 -3.30 -18.58
C SER A 2 47.35 -1.98 -18.70
N SER A 3 46.31 -1.94 -19.54
CA SER A 3 45.42 -0.78 -19.63
C SER A 3 44.59 -0.71 -18.36
N SER A 4 44.97 0.18 -17.44
CA SER A 4 44.16 0.52 -16.27
C SER A 4 42.80 1.00 -16.76
N SER A 5 41.74 0.23 -16.52
CA SER A 5 40.38 0.65 -16.82
C SER A 5 40.03 1.80 -15.87
N ILE A 6 40.02 3.03 -16.40
CA ILE A 6 39.57 4.20 -15.66
C ILE A 6 38.05 4.07 -15.51
N PHE A 7 37.60 3.76 -14.30
CA PHE A 7 36.18 3.83 -13.99
C PHE A 7 35.75 5.30 -13.92
N PRO A 8 34.65 5.70 -14.59
CA PRO A 8 34.19 7.08 -14.56
C PRO A 8 33.85 7.48 -13.12
N CYS A 9 34.24 8.69 -12.72
CA CYS A 9 33.87 9.16 -11.39
C CYS A 9 32.36 9.47 -11.35
N ILE A 10 31.78 9.53 -10.16
CA ILE A 10 30.35 9.83 -10.00
C ILE A 10 29.97 11.18 -10.63
N GLN A 11 30.90 12.13 -10.66
CA GLN A 11 30.67 13.45 -11.23
C GLN A 11 30.63 13.40 -12.76
N ASP A 12 31.41 12.51 -13.40
CA ASP A 12 31.33 12.25 -14.84
C ASP A 12 30.00 11.59 -15.19
N ILE A 13 29.59 10.60 -14.39
CA ILE A 13 28.29 9.92 -14.54
C ILE A 13 27.15 10.93 -14.42
N TRP A 14 27.18 11.76 -13.37
CA TRP A 14 26.18 12.79 -13.13
C TRP A 14 26.16 13.81 -14.27
N GLY A 15 27.33 14.28 -14.72
CA GLY A 15 27.47 15.18 -15.86
C GLY A 15 26.87 14.59 -17.15
N TRP A 16 27.10 13.30 -17.40
CA TRP A 16 26.52 12.60 -18.55
C TRP A 16 24.99 12.60 -18.52
N THR A 17 24.37 12.49 -17.34
CA THR A 17 22.88 12.49 -17.22
C THR A 17 22.19 13.79 -17.67
N PHE A 18 22.94 14.88 -17.90
CA PHE A 18 22.41 16.13 -18.45
C PHE A 18 22.45 16.19 -19.98
N THR A 19 23.10 15.22 -20.64
CA THR A 19 23.18 15.17 -22.10
C THR A 19 21.85 14.65 -22.67
N LYS A 20 21.53 15.06 -23.91
CA LYS A 20 20.34 14.55 -24.61
C LYS A 20 20.41 13.03 -24.82
N GLU A 21 21.60 12.50 -25.02
CA GLU A 21 21.89 11.06 -25.16
C GLU A 21 21.54 10.25 -23.90
N ALA A 22 21.49 10.89 -22.73
CA ALA A 22 21.07 10.26 -21.48
C ALA A 22 19.54 10.21 -21.28
N THR A 23 18.76 10.65 -22.28
CA THR A 23 17.30 10.49 -22.25
C THR A 23 16.95 9.03 -22.51
N ALA A 24 16.50 8.33 -21.48
CA ALA A 24 16.24 6.90 -21.57
C ALA A 24 14.79 6.62 -22.03
N PRO A 25 14.58 5.97 -23.20
CA PRO A 25 13.28 5.40 -23.53
C PRO A 25 13.00 4.21 -22.60
N CYS A 26 11.88 4.25 -21.89
CA CYS A 26 11.52 3.18 -20.95
C CYS A 26 10.02 3.12 -20.67
N PHE A 27 9.58 2.02 -20.06
CA PHE A 27 8.20 1.89 -19.60
C PHE A 27 7.97 2.63 -18.29
N ILE A 28 6.73 3.01 -18.01
CA ILE A 28 6.33 3.67 -16.76
C ILE A 28 6.68 2.78 -15.56
N ARG A 29 6.47 1.46 -15.66
CA ARG A 29 6.87 0.52 -14.60
C ARG A 29 8.37 0.59 -14.30
N ASP A 30 9.20 0.79 -15.31
CA ASP A 30 10.64 0.94 -15.13
C ASP A 30 10.96 2.27 -14.42
N VAL A 31 10.31 3.37 -14.81
CA VAL A 31 10.43 4.67 -14.13
C VAL A 31 10.08 4.56 -12.65
N LEU A 32 9.00 3.86 -12.31
CA LEU A 32 8.58 3.66 -10.92
C LEU A 32 9.56 2.76 -10.12
N SER A 33 10.28 1.86 -10.80
CA SER A 33 11.16 0.87 -10.18
C SER A 33 12.66 1.18 -10.26
N MET A 34 13.08 2.26 -10.93
CA MET A 34 14.51 2.68 -10.96
C MET A 34 15.11 2.77 -9.55
N LYS A 35 16.39 2.49 -9.40
CA LYS A 35 17.06 2.57 -8.10
C LYS A 35 17.60 3.97 -7.87
N GLU A 36 17.39 4.54 -6.68
CA GLU A 36 17.94 5.85 -6.34
C GLU A 36 19.46 5.77 -6.16
N THR A 37 20.16 6.84 -6.52
CA THR A 37 21.58 6.96 -6.20
C THR A 37 21.76 7.25 -4.71
N ASN A 38 22.68 6.54 -4.05
CA ASN A 38 22.99 6.75 -2.63
C ASN A 38 23.88 7.98 -2.40
N VAL A 39 24.25 8.69 -3.47
CA VAL A 39 25.17 9.82 -3.41
C VAL A 39 24.37 11.08 -3.12
N LYS A 40 24.71 11.74 -2.01
CA LYS A 40 24.11 13.02 -1.62
C LYS A 40 24.31 14.03 -2.75
N ASP A 41 23.26 14.79 -3.05
CA ASP A 41 23.22 15.84 -4.07
C ASP A 41 23.27 15.36 -5.54
N ALA A 42 23.34 14.06 -5.79
CA ALA A 42 23.21 13.50 -7.13
C ALA A 42 21.74 13.24 -7.47
N ASP A 43 21.21 14.02 -8.41
CA ASP A 43 19.80 13.97 -8.83
C ASP A 43 19.66 13.15 -10.13
N PHE A 44 19.89 11.84 -10.02
CA PHE A 44 19.69 10.84 -11.07
C PHE A 44 19.36 9.46 -10.48
N TYR A 45 18.81 8.59 -11.30
CA TYR A 45 18.34 7.25 -10.96
C TYR A 45 19.09 6.19 -11.79
N TRP A 46 19.03 4.94 -11.37
CA TRP A 46 19.62 3.81 -12.10
C TRP A 46 18.50 2.98 -12.74
N LEU A 47 18.46 2.99 -14.07
CA LEU A 47 17.70 2.05 -14.87
C LEU A 47 18.61 0.87 -15.24
N GLY A 48 18.64 -0.15 -14.38
CA GLY A 48 19.65 -1.21 -14.46
C GLY A 48 21.05 -0.64 -14.21
N TYR A 49 21.89 -0.63 -15.26
CA TYR A 49 23.25 -0.06 -15.24
C TYR A 49 23.35 1.32 -15.90
N VAL A 50 22.23 1.86 -16.40
CA VAL A 50 22.21 3.15 -17.09
C VAL A 50 21.80 4.24 -16.08
N PRO A 51 22.63 5.28 -15.89
CA PRO A 51 22.28 6.41 -15.04
C PRO A 51 21.33 7.34 -15.79
N CYS A 52 20.10 7.49 -15.32
CA CYS A 52 19.04 8.22 -16.01
C CYS A 52 18.49 9.34 -15.13
N ARG A 53 18.29 10.51 -15.74
CA ARG A 53 17.65 11.66 -15.09
C ARG A 53 16.41 12.10 -15.87
N THR A 54 16.53 12.06 -17.19
CA THR A 54 15.46 12.37 -18.15
C THR A 54 15.00 11.06 -18.79
N VAL A 55 13.69 10.90 -18.95
CA VAL A 55 13.08 9.73 -19.57
C VAL A 55 12.22 10.16 -20.74
N LEU A 56 12.07 9.24 -21.69
CA LEU A 56 11.13 9.31 -22.79
C LEU A 56 10.11 8.19 -22.60
N ILE A 57 8.84 8.55 -22.41
CA ILE A 57 7.73 7.58 -22.29
C ILE A 57 6.70 7.84 -23.39
N VAL A 58 5.99 6.79 -23.78
CA VAL A 58 4.86 6.86 -24.73
C VAL A 58 3.68 6.14 -24.09
N GLY A 59 2.53 6.80 -24.02
CA GLY A 59 1.33 6.24 -23.40
C GLY A 59 0.07 7.02 -23.75
N ILE A 60 -1.06 6.62 -23.18
CA ILE A 60 -2.36 7.24 -23.37
C ILE A 60 -2.64 8.16 -22.18
N VAL A 61 -3.14 9.37 -22.44
CA VAL A 61 -3.60 10.27 -21.37
C VAL A 61 -4.89 9.73 -20.78
N VAL A 62 -4.87 9.34 -19.51
CA VAL A 62 -6.04 8.83 -18.78
C VAL A 62 -6.65 9.87 -17.82
N GLY A 63 -5.94 10.97 -17.54
CA GLY A 63 -6.43 12.05 -16.69
C GLY A 63 -5.73 13.37 -16.94
N ILE A 64 -6.45 14.49 -16.76
CA ILE A 64 -5.91 15.85 -16.87
C ILE A 64 -6.41 16.67 -15.68
N GLN A 65 -5.50 17.34 -14.99
CA GLN A 65 -5.82 18.30 -13.92
C GLN A 65 -5.12 19.63 -14.16
N ASP A 66 -5.91 20.66 -14.43
CA ASP A 66 -5.40 22.01 -14.68
C ASP A 66 -5.27 22.81 -13.40
N TYR A 67 -4.09 23.42 -13.24
CA TYR A 67 -3.81 24.39 -12.20
C TYR A 67 -3.31 25.69 -12.84
N GLU A 68 -3.34 26.78 -12.07
CA GLU A 68 -2.91 28.11 -12.55
C GLU A 68 -1.50 28.11 -13.15
N LYS A 69 -0.56 27.36 -12.56
CA LYS A 69 0.87 27.38 -12.94
C LYS A 69 1.36 26.12 -13.66
N ARG A 70 0.51 25.11 -13.83
CA ARG A 70 0.88 23.80 -14.36
C ARG A 70 -0.36 22.99 -14.75
N THR A 71 -0.19 22.05 -15.65
CA THR A 71 -1.15 20.97 -15.91
C THR A 71 -0.52 19.64 -15.51
N LEU A 72 -1.27 18.80 -14.80
CA LEU A 72 -0.90 17.41 -14.52
C LEU A 72 -1.61 16.50 -15.53
N TYR A 73 -0.83 15.68 -16.23
CA TYR A 73 -1.31 14.62 -17.12
C TYR A 73 -1.04 13.28 -16.45
N THR A 74 -2.06 12.46 -16.26
CA THR A 74 -1.90 11.08 -15.82
C THR A 74 -1.82 10.20 -17.06
N ILE A 75 -0.72 9.47 -17.22
CA ILE A 75 -0.39 8.71 -18.44
C ILE A 75 -0.30 7.23 -18.11
N ASP A 76 -0.90 6.39 -18.95
CA ASP A 76 -0.89 4.93 -18.87
C ASP A 76 -0.23 4.35 -20.14
N ASP A 77 0.79 3.52 -19.99
CA ASP A 77 1.48 2.84 -21.07
C ASP A 77 1.20 1.32 -21.11
N SER A 78 0.16 0.87 -20.40
CA SER A 78 -0.21 -0.53 -20.10
C SER A 78 0.69 -1.25 -19.09
N THR A 79 1.84 -0.69 -18.71
CA THR A 79 2.73 -1.30 -17.70
C THR A 79 2.50 -0.74 -16.29
N ALA A 80 2.13 0.55 -16.23
CA ALA A 80 1.79 1.29 -15.03
C ALA A 80 1.24 2.68 -15.41
N VAL A 81 0.84 3.46 -14.40
CA VAL A 81 0.33 4.83 -14.55
C VAL A 81 1.23 5.81 -13.81
N ILE A 82 1.55 6.96 -14.41
CA ILE A 82 2.36 8.01 -13.77
C ILE A 82 1.86 9.43 -14.09
N ASP A 83 2.04 10.32 -13.11
CA ASP A 83 1.74 11.73 -13.28
C ASP A 83 2.90 12.49 -13.93
N CYS A 84 2.58 13.22 -14.99
CA CYS A 84 3.47 14.07 -15.77
C CYS A 84 3.05 15.55 -15.61
N MET A 85 3.94 16.35 -15.03
CA MET A 85 3.71 17.76 -14.72
C MET A 85 4.30 18.67 -15.79
N LEU A 86 3.45 19.32 -16.58
CA LEU A 86 3.86 20.36 -17.53
C LEU A 86 3.71 21.74 -16.88
N ARG A 87 4.80 22.51 -16.83
CA ARG A 87 4.78 23.87 -16.27
C ARG A 87 4.27 24.86 -17.31
N HIS A 88 3.39 25.76 -16.90
CA HIS A 88 2.97 26.86 -17.76
C HIS A 88 4.10 27.87 -17.88
N PRO A 89 4.32 28.45 -19.09
CA PRO A 89 5.23 29.57 -19.21
C PRO A 89 4.78 30.69 -18.28
N ALA A 90 5.70 31.24 -17.50
CA ALA A 90 5.37 32.38 -16.66
C ALA A 90 4.90 33.52 -17.57
N ALA A 91 3.73 34.11 -17.26
CA ALA A 91 3.25 35.26 -18.00
C ALA A 91 4.37 36.31 -18.07
N PRO A 92 4.67 36.87 -19.26
CA PRO A 92 5.72 37.86 -19.40
C PRO A 92 5.46 38.97 -18.39
N LYS A 93 6.42 39.20 -17.48
CA LYS A 93 6.30 40.28 -16.50
C LYS A 93 6.13 41.55 -17.30
N ALA A 94 4.98 42.21 -17.14
CA ALA A 94 4.75 43.51 -17.76
C ALA A 94 5.97 44.39 -17.48
N PRO A 95 6.49 45.13 -18.48
CA PRO A 95 7.67 45.96 -18.29
C PRO A 95 7.38 46.90 -17.13
N THR A 96 8.03 46.66 -15.99
CA THR A 96 8.06 47.61 -14.90
C THR A 96 8.78 48.81 -15.46
N THR A 97 8.00 49.80 -15.91
CA THR A 97 8.51 51.13 -16.22
C THR A 97 9.22 51.60 -14.95
N ASP A 98 10.55 51.55 -14.98
CA ASP A 98 11.43 52.16 -14.00
C ASP A 98 11.26 53.68 -14.10
N ALA A 99 10.14 54.18 -13.57
CA ALA A 99 9.90 55.58 -13.35
C ALA A 99 10.65 55.98 -12.07
N ASN A 100 11.97 56.05 -12.22
CA ASN A 100 12.77 56.97 -11.45
C ASN A 100 12.25 58.38 -11.80
N ARG A 101 11.72 59.11 -10.81
CA ARG A 101 12.01 60.53 -10.52
C ARG A 101 10.80 61.26 -9.96
N SER A 102 11.10 61.98 -8.86
CA SER A 102 10.45 63.19 -8.38
C SER A 102 9.52 63.03 -7.17
N LEU A 103 10.11 63.34 -6.02
CA LEU A 103 9.51 64.01 -4.86
C LEU A 103 8.33 64.92 -5.26
N GLN A 104 7.09 64.43 -5.17
CA GLN A 104 5.94 65.32 -5.06
C GLN A 104 4.94 64.84 -4.00
N LYS A 105 4.72 65.77 -3.07
CA LYS A 105 3.69 66.00 -2.06
C LYS A 105 2.57 64.95 -1.85
N PRO A 106 2.19 64.70 -0.58
CA PRO A 106 1.03 63.88 -0.24
C PRO A 106 -0.26 64.59 -0.66
N ARG A 107 -0.98 64.00 -1.62
CA ARG A 107 -2.38 64.37 -1.90
C ARG A 107 -3.34 63.37 -1.23
N PRO A 108 -4.54 63.82 -0.84
CA PRO A 108 -5.48 63.01 -0.06
C PRO A 108 -6.00 61.85 -0.88
N ARG A 109 -6.06 60.68 -0.24
CA ARG A 109 -6.59 59.41 -0.75
C ARG A 109 -8.06 59.58 -1.16
N LEU A 110 -8.31 59.68 -2.46
CA LEU A 110 -9.59 59.29 -3.03
C LEU A 110 -9.49 57.82 -3.44
N TYR A 111 -10.51 57.10 -3.04
CA TYR A 111 -10.78 55.67 -3.13
C TYR A 111 -10.44 55.14 -4.53
N THR A 112 -9.26 54.52 -4.66
CA THR A 112 -8.86 53.81 -5.86
C THR A 112 -9.75 52.57 -5.97
N THR A 113 -10.72 52.66 -6.88
CA THR A 113 -11.55 51.53 -7.31
C THR A 113 -10.62 50.41 -7.74
N TYR A 114 -10.55 49.34 -6.95
CA TYR A 114 -9.79 48.14 -7.27
C TYR A 114 -10.41 47.51 -8.51
N ASN A 115 -9.92 47.89 -9.69
CA ASN A 115 -10.10 47.11 -10.91
C ASN A 115 -9.33 45.81 -10.74
N LYS A 116 -9.96 44.86 -10.05
CA LYS A 116 -9.51 43.48 -9.90
C LYS A 116 -9.63 42.86 -11.28
N SER A 117 -8.61 43.02 -12.11
CA SER A 117 -8.52 42.32 -13.39
C SER A 117 -8.74 40.83 -13.11
N LEU A 118 -9.74 40.24 -13.76
CA LEU A 118 -9.99 38.81 -13.63
C LEU A 118 -8.68 38.05 -13.91
N PRO A 119 -8.35 37.01 -13.14
CA PRO A 119 -7.19 36.18 -13.42
C PRO A 119 -7.30 35.64 -14.85
N SER A 120 -6.18 35.65 -15.58
CA SER A 120 -6.13 35.08 -16.92
C SER A 120 -6.58 33.60 -16.84
N PRO A 121 -7.43 33.14 -17.77
CA PRO A 121 -7.83 31.74 -17.79
C PRO A 121 -6.59 30.83 -17.87
N PRO A 122 -6.63 29.64 -17.26
CA PRO A 122 -5.52 28.69 -17.35
C PRO A 122 -5.27 28.34 -18.84
N PRO A 123 -4.01 28.10 -19.23
CA PRO A 123 -3.68 27.58 -20.55
C PRO A 123 -4.48 26.31 -20.88
N THR A 124 -4.94 26.21 -22.12
CA THR A 124 -5.59 24.99 -22.60
C THR A 124 -4.60 23.82 -22.53
N PRO A 125 -5.02 22.64 -22.06
CA PRO A 125 -4.23 21.42 -22.13
C PRO A 125 -3.70 21.16 -23.55
N VAL A 126 -2.50 20.58 -23.65
CA VAL A 126 -1.83 20.23 -24.91
C VAL A 126 -2.57 19.13 -25.66
N THR A 127 -3.30 18.28 -24.93
CA THR A 127 -4.06 17.15 -25.48
C THR A 127 -5.31 16.86 -24.64
N ALA A 128 -6.12 15.91 -25.09
CA ALA A 128 -7.30 15.43 -24.37
C ALA A 128 -7.12 13.99 -23.84
N ILE A 129 -7.99 13.58 -22.93
CA ILE A 129 -8.04 12.19 -22.42
C ILE A 129 -8.33 11.24 -23.59
N GLY A 130 -7.64 10.10 -23.61
CA GLY A 130 -7.76 9.06 -24.63
C GLY A 130 -6.76 9.20 -25.79
N TYR A 131 -6.00 10.30 -25.87
CA TYR A 131 -5.02 10.50 -26.92
C TYR A 131 -3.64 9.94 -26.54
N PRO A 132 -2.92 9.34 -27.51
CA PRO A 132 -1.54 8.94 -27.32
C PRO A 132 -0.64 10.17 -27.25
N VAL A 133 0.33 10.12 -26.34
CA VAL A 133 1.32 11.18 -26.16
C VAL A 133 2.71 10.60 -25.98
N GLN A 134 3.68 11.36 -26.46
CA GLN A 134 5.08 11.19 -26.17
C GLN A 134 5.51 12.24 -25.14
N VAL A 135 6.09 11.80 -24.03
CA VAL A 135 6.55 12.69 -22.95
C VAL A 135 8.04 12.55 -22.73
N ILE A 136 8.74 13.67 -22.83
CA ILE A 136 10.14 13.80 -22.41
C ILE A 136 10.15 14.63 -21.14
N GLY A 137 10.77 14.11 -20.08
CA GLY A 137 10.83 14.86 -18.84
C GLY A 137 11.75 14.28 -17.79
N LYS A 138 11.99 15.09 -16.76
CA LYS A 138 12.86 14.74 -15.65
C LYS A 138 12.08 13.93 -14.60
N VAL A 139 12.61 12.78 -14.21
CA VAL A 139 12.05 12.00 -13.10
C VAL A 139 12.33 12.74 -11.78
N THR A 140 11.31 12.88 -10.95
CA THR A 140 11.44 13.46 -9.61
C THR A 140 10.67 12.66 -8.58
N HIS A 141 11.20 12.61 -7.36
CA HIS A 141 10.51 12.01 -6.23
C HIS A 141 9.36 12.93 -5.75
N PHE A 142 8.17 12.37 -5.60
CA PHE A 142 7.00 13.08 -5.11
C PHE A 142 6.25 12.22 -4.10
N HIS A 143 6.30 12.63 -2.82
CA HIS A 143 5.81 11.83 -1.69
C HIS A 143 6.48 10.46 -1.62
N ASP A 144 5.73 9.36 -1.78
CA ASP A 144 6.25 7.99 -1.75
C ASP A 144 6.29 7.37 -3.16
N THR A 145 6.11 8.21 -4.20
CA THR A 145 6.08 7.79 -5.60
C THR A 145 6.96 8.69 -6.46
N ARG A 146 6.93 8.49 -7.77
CA ARG A 146 7.63 9.31 -8.75
C ARG A 146 6.63 10.03 -9.64
N GLN A 147 7.07 11.19 -10.11
CA GLN A 147 6.39 11.97 -11.13
C GLN A 147 7.42 12.42 -12.17
N ILE A 148 6.97 12.72 -13.37
CA ILE A 148 7.82 13.27 -14.43
C ILE A 148 7.53 14.77 -14.53
N ILE A 149 8.55 15.62 -14.39
CA ILE A 149 8.43 17.03 -14.76
C ILE A 149 8.67 17.10 -16.27
N ALA A 150 7.57 17.22 -17.03
CA ALA A 150 7.59 17.23 -18.48
C ALA A 150 8.32 18.47 -19.00
N GLU A 151 9.32 18.25 -19.84
CA GLU A 151 9.96 19.28 -20.66
C GLU A 151 9.14 19.50 -21.94
N SER A 152 8.68 18.41 -22.56
CA SER A 152 7.77 18.44 -23.69
C SER A 152 6.74 17.31 -23.61
N ILE A 153 5.55 17.61 -24.13
CA ILE A 153 4.48 16.65 -24.39
C ILE A 153 4.11 16.85 -25.86
N ALA A 154 4.31 15.83 -26.69
CA ALA A 154 3.94 15.85 -28.09
C ALA A 154 2.78 14.88 -28.32
N CYS A 155 1.78 15.32 -29.09
CA CYS A 155 0.76 14.42 -29.62
C CYS A 155 1.25 13.87 -30.95
N GLU A 156 1.42 12.56 -31.06
CA GLU A 156 1.58 11.93 -32.37
C GLU A 156 0.21 11.88 -33.05
N THR A 157 -0.09 12.89 -33.86
CA THR A 157 -1.31 12.91 -34.68
C THR A 157 -1.19 12.02 -35.92
N ASP A 158 0.03 11.69 -36.34
CA ASP A 158 0.27 10.81 -37.48
C ASP A 158 0.49 9.37 -37.00
N SER A 159 -0.60 8.62 -37.00
CA SER A 159 -0.78 7.21 -36.62
C SER A 159 0.21 6.16 -37.21
N GLN A 160 1.25 6.59 -37.93
CA GLN A 160 2.25 5.73 -38.54
C GLN A 160 3.44 5.41 -37.62
N GLU A 161 3.77 6.26 -36.63
CA GLU A 161 4.94 6.04 -35.74
C GLU A 161 4.65 5.23 -34.47
N LEU A 162 3.38 5.13 -34.04
CA LEU A 162 2.97 4.26 -32.92
C LEU A 162 3.33 2.78 -33.14
N ARG A 163 3.42 2.35 -34.41
CA ARG A 163 3.89 0.99 -34.75
C ARG A 163 5.40 0.83 -34.60
N THR A 164 6.19 1.90 -34.74
CA THR A 164 7.65 1.83 -34.67
C THR A 164 8.13 1.64 -33.22
N CYS A 165 7.43 2.21 -32.23
CA CYS A 165 7.73 1.97 -30.80
C CYS A 165 7.21 0.61 -30.29
N GLN A 166 6.13 0.07 -30.86
CA GLN A 166 5.63 -1.28 -30.51
C GLN A 166 6.32 -2.42 -31.27
N ALA A 167 6.78 -2.19 -32.50
CA ALA A 167 7.40 -3.22 -33.36
C ALA A 167 8.93 -3.11 -33.45
N GLY A 168 9.51 -1.98 -33.07
CA GLY A 168 10.94 -1.86 -32.89
C GLY A 168 11.33 -2.58 -31.62
N ASN A 169 12.23 -3.55 -31.74
CA ASN A 169 13.01 -4.09 -30.63
C ASN A 169 13.71 -2.93 -29.88
N LEU A 170 13.00 -2.20 -29.00
CA LEU A 170 13.60 -1.70 -27.78
C LEU A 170 14.28 -2.95 -27.23
N PRO A 171 15.62 -3.01 -27.13
CA PRO A 171 16.29 -4.22 -26.75
C PRO A 171 15.76 -4.57 -25.37
N ALA A 172 14.81 -5.51 -25.34
CA ALA A 172 14.38 -6.20 -24.15
C ALA A 172 15.68 -6.55 -23.47
N THR A 173 15.85 -5.97 -22.29
CA THR A 173 17.07 -5.88 -21.52
C THR A 173 17.69 -7.27 -21.42
N THR A 174 18.46 -7.64 -22.45
CA THR A 174 19.32 -8.81 -22.49
C THR A 174 20.61 -8.36 -21.82
N SER A 175 20.47 -7.80 -20.62
CA SER A 175 21.55 -7.49 -19.68
C SER A 175 21.68 -8.63 -18.67
N ARG A 176 21.36 -9.85 -19.10
CA ARG A 176 21.76 -11.09 -18.43
C ARG A 176 22.66 -11.85 -19.40
N SER A 177 23.97 -11.63 -19.25
CA SER A 177 25.07 -12.37 -19.87
C SER A 177 25.43 -12.02 -21.33
N ALA A 178 26.10 -10.88 -21.55
CA ALA A 178 27.15 -10.79 -22.57
C ALA A 178 28.16 -9.70 -22.17
N SER A 179 29.31 -10.15 -21.67
CA SER A 179 30.52 -9.35 -21.50
C SER A 179 31.05 -8.94 -22.88
N SER A 180 30.82 -7.69 -23.28
CA SER A 180 31.58 -7.08 -24.38
C SER A 180 31.81 -5.60 -24.08
N ASN A 181 33.04 -5.30 -23.69
CA ASN A 181 33.53 -3.96 -23.40
C ASN A 181 33.59 -3.16 -24.71
N ARG A 182 32.64 -2.24 -24.93
CA ARG A 182 32.77 -1.22 -25.97
C ARG A 182 33.20 0.09 -25.31
N ALA A 183 34.50 0.38 -25.41
CA ALA A 183 35.12 1.57 -24.84
C ALA A 183 34.67 2.83 -25.58
N LEU A 184 34.18 3.82 -24.82
CA LEU A 184 33.97 5.19 -25.27
C LEU A 184 35.33 5.89 -25.34
N THR A 185 35.76 6.29 -26.54
CA THR A 185 36.94 7.14 -26.74
C THR A 185 36.50 8.57 -27.03
N SER A 186 36.55 9.45 -26.04
CA SER A 186 36.48 10.89 -26.25
C SER A 186 37.73 11.54 -25.64
N LYS A 187 38.65 11.96 -26.51
CA LYS A 187 39.83 12.76 -26.16
C LYS A 187 39.41 14.21 -25.99
N THR A 188 39.51 14.74 -24.77
CA THR A 188 39.56 16.19 -24.54
C THR A 188 40.59 16.47 -23.44
N ASN A 189 41.74 17.04 -23.84
CA ASN A 189 42.80 17.48 -22.94
C ASN A 189 42.39 18.77 -22.24
N ILE A 190 42.33 18.76 -20.90
CA ILE A 190 42.25 19.96 -20.06
C ILE A 190 43.31 19.81 -18.96
N PRO A 191 44.15 20.83 -18.70
CA PRO A 191 45.26 20.73 -17.75
C PRO A 191 44.78 20.88 -16.31
N ALA A 192 45.32 20.03 -15.43
CA ALA A 192 45.01 19.98 -14.00
C ALA A 192 45.64 21.15 -13.21
N PRO A 193 44.92 21.77 -12.27
CA PRO A 193 45.51 22.67 -11.29
C PRO A 193 46.01 21.90 -10.05
N HIS A 194 47.26 22.12 -9.67
CA HIS A 194 47.86 21.65 -8.42
C HIS A 194 47.42 22.55 -7.25
N THR A 195 46.98 21.96 -6.13
CA THR A 195 46.99 22.60 -4.80
C THR A 195 47.03 21.56 -3.66
N PRO A 196 47.47 21.95 -2.44
CA PRO A 196 48.44 21.16 -1.67
C PRO A 196 47.88 20.34 -0.51
N LEU A 197 48.68 19.32 -0.15
CA LEU A 197 48.58 18.46 1.04
C LEU A 197 48.36 19.28 2.34
N LYS A 198 47.32 18.92 3.10
CA LYS A 198 47.23 19.25 4.53
C LYS A 198 47.16 17.98 5.39
N ARG A 199 47.97 18.03 6.44
CA ARG A 199 48.29 17.03 7.46
C ARG A 199 47.07 16.70 8.35
N PRO A 200 46.97 15.50 8.95
CA PRO A 200 45.89 15.16 9.88
C PRO A 200 46.18 15.72 11.28
N LEU A 201 45.17 16.34 11.90
CA LEU A 201 45.15 16.65 13.33
C LEU A 201 44.09 15.79 14.02
N HIS A 202 44.48 15.29 15.20
CA HIS A 202 43.73 14.41 16.10
C HIS A 202 42.34 14.94 16.49
N PRO A 203 41.37 14.06 16.77
CA PRO A 203 40.12 14.45 17.43
C PRO A 203 40.32 14.55 18.96
N PRO A 204 39.79 15.60 19.62
CA PRO A 204 39.71 15.66 21.07
C PRO A 204 38.48 14.89 21.58
N SER A 205 38.73 14.04 22.58
CA SER A 205 37.76 13.35 23.42
C SER A 205 36.87 14.35 24.16
N SER A 206 35.57 14.06 24.26
CA SER A 206 34.64 14.80 25.11
C SER A 206 33.68 13.84 25.82
N PRO A 207 33.13 14.24 26.98
CA PRO A 207 32.91 13.34 28.11
C PRO A 207 31.50 12.74 28.15
N LEU A 208 31.45 11.57 28.79
CA LEU A 208 30.28 10.80 29.16
C LEU A 208 29.29 11.64 29.99
N THR A 209 28.02 11.61 29.59
CA THR A 209 26.89 12.04 30.40
C THR A 209 26.08 10.80 30.80
N ASP A 210 25.86 10.68 32.10
CA ASP A 210 25.21 9.57 32.77
C ASP A 210 23.81 9.29 32.22
N THR A 211 23.59 8.05 31.77
CA THR A 211 22.28 7.55 31.39
C THR A 211 21.75 6.66 32.52
N THR A 212 20.55 6.99 32.96
CA THR A 212 19.79 6.36 34.04
C THR A 212 19.58 4.86 33.83
N THR A 213 19.99 4.09 34.84
CA THR A 213 19.84 2.66 35.02
C THR A 213 18.38 2.22 34.92
N SER A 214 18.03 1.47 33.86
CA SER A 214 16.81 0.68 33.78
C SER A 214 17.01 -0.66 34.50
N ALA A 215 16.11 -0.96 35.44
CA ALA A 215 16.10 -2.18 36.25
C ALA A 215 15.99 -3.46 35.40
N PRO A 216 16.65 -4.57 35.81
CA PRO A 216 16.59 -5.85 35.11
C PRO A 216 15.25 -6.54 35.32
N SER A 217 14.61 -6.91 34.20
CA SER A 217 13.41 -7.75 34.14
C SER A 217 13.67 -9.15 34.70
N SER A 218 12.78 -9.60 35.59
CA SER A 218 12.81 -10.91 36.25
C SER A 218 12.67 -12.11 35.29
N PRO A 219 13.08 -13.33 35.69
CA PRO A 219 13.15 -14.51 34.83
C PRO A 219 11.75 -14.99 34.41
N VAL A 220 11.55 -15.14 33.10
CA VAL A 220 10.32 -15.69 32.52
C VAL A 220 10.30 -17.22 32.74
N LYS A 221 9.21 -17.71 33.35
CA LYS A 221 8.93 -19.13 33.58
C LYS A 221 8.76 -19.83 32.21
N PRO A 222 9.57 -20.85 31.85
CA PRO A 222 9.38 -21.60 30.62
C PRO A 222 8.18 -22.53 30.80
N GLY A 223 7.12 -22.39 29.99
CA GLY A 223 6.06 -23.40 30.04
C GLY A 223 4.67 -23.07 29.46
N SER A 224 4.44 -21.92 28.82
CA SER A 224 3.20 -21.72 28.07
C SER A 224 3.50 -21.59 26.59
N THR A 225 3.06 -22.59 25.82
CA THR A 225 3.08 -22.60 24.35
C THR A 225 1.92 -21.80 23.75
N GLU A 226 1.06 -21.18 24.57
CA GLU A 226 0.03 -20.29 24.04
C GLU A 226 0.64 -19.04 23.41
N PRO A 227 0.25 -18.67 22.18
CA PRO A 227 0.72 -17.46 21.55
C PRO A 227 0.38 -16.23 22.42
N PRO A 228 1.28 -15.23 22.50
CA PRO A 228 1.10 -14.09 23.36
C PRO A 228 -0.17 -13.31 22.99
N ARG A 229 -1.17 -13.33 23.87
CA ARG A 229 -2.44 -12.61 23.67
C ARG A 229 -2.20 -11.10 23.65
N LEU A 230 -2.58 -10.46 22.54
CA LEU A 230 -2.47 -9.00 22.41
C LEU A 230 -3.49 -8.30 23.33
N ARG A 231 -3.13 -7.08 23.76
CA ARG A 231 -4.02 -6.24 24.59
C ARG A 231 -5.20 -5.79 23.75
N HIS A 232 -6.35 -5.52 24.36
CA HIS A 232 -7.47 -4.94 23.61
C HIS A 232 -7.09 -3.59 22.97
N PRO A 233 -7.46 -3.30 21.70
CA PRO A 233 -7.11 -2.07 21.01
C PRO A 233 -7.41 -0.79 21.79
N LEU A 234 -8.55 -0.71 22.51
CA LEU A 234 -8.91 0.44 23.37
C LEU A 234 -7.89 0.74 24.47
N ARG A 235 -7.13 -0.27 24.92
CA ARG A 235 -6.18 -0.16 26.03
C ARG A 235 -4.76 0.18 25.59
N LEU A 236 -4.51 0.29 24.28
CA LEU A 236 -3.24 0.76 23.78
C LEU A 236 -3.04 2.25 24.10
N HIS A 237 -1.83 2.59 24.54
CA HIS A 237 -1.45 3.97 24.80
C HIS A 237 -1.19 4.71 23.49
N THR A 238 -1.32 6.03 23.51
CA THR A 238 -1.09 6.88 22.32
C THR A 238 0.31 6.76 21.72
N ARG A 239 1.33 6.43 22.52
CA ARG A 239 2.69 6.15 22.03
C ARG A 239 2.77 4.84 21.24
N ASP A 240 1.95 3.86 21.63
CA ASP A 240 1.90 2.52 21.02
C ASP A 240 1.00 2.52 19.77
N LEU A 241 0.19 3.56 19.55
CA LEU A 241 -0.63 3.72 18.34
C LEU A 241 0.25 4.11 17.14
N THR A 242 0.80 3.11 16.46
CA THR A 242 1.63 3.26 15.26
C THR A 242 1.08 2.39 14.13
N GLU A 243 1.48 2.69 12.89
CA GLU A 243 1.13 1.87 11.71
C GLU A 243 1.62 0.42 11.89
N ASN A 244 2.82 0.23 12.44
CA ASN A 244 3.38 -1.08 12.74
C ASN A 244 2.55 -1.85 13.78
N THR A 245 2.05 -1.17 14.82
CA THR A 245 1.14 -1.79 15.80
C THR A 245 -0.16 -2.24 15.15
N PHE A 246 -0.72 -1.44 14.24
CA PHE A 246 -1.90 -1.85 13.49
C PHE A 246 -1.65 -3.09 12.64
N ARG A 247 -0.52 -3.15 11.92
CA ARG A 247 -0.09 -4.33 11.14
C ARG A 247 0.00 -5.60 11.99
N LEU A 248 0.58 -5.51 13.20
CA LEU A 248 0.67 -6.64 14.13
C LEU A 248 -0.71 -7.15 14.56
N TYR A 249 -1.65 -6.24 14.85
CA TYR A 249 -3.02 -6.60 15.24
C TYR A 249 -3.81 -7.19 14.08
N LEU A 250 -3.60 -6.67 12.87
CA LEU A 250 -4.19 -7.20 11.64
C LEU A 250 -3.75 -8.65 11.43
N LYS A 251 -2.44 -8.92 11.50
CA LYS A 251 -1.91 -10.29 11.41
C LYS A 251 -2.47 -11.19 12.50
N HIS A 252 -2.44 -10.72 13.75
CA HIS A 252 -2.95 -11.49 14.89
C HIS A 252 -4.43 -11.86 14.72
N TYR A 253 -5.25 -10.94 14.19
CA TYR A 253 -6.63 -11.24 13.84
C TYR A 253 -6.72 -12.33 12.77
N MET A 254 -5.97 -12.22 11.66
CA MET A 254 -6.00 -13.23 10.59
C MET A 254 -5.58 -14.63 11.08
N ASP A 255 -4.60 -14.69 11.99
CA ASP A 255 -4.10 -15.95 12.54
C ASP A 255 -5.09 -16.63 13.52
N HIS A 256 -5.93 -15.85 14.20
CA HIS A 256 -6.79 -16.35 15.30
C HIS A 256 -8.28 -16.11 15.06
N ALA A 257 -8.68 -15.63 13.87
CA ALA A 257 -10.06 -15.30 13.59
C ALA A 257 -10.94 -16.54 13.81
N PRO A 258 -12.10 -16.38 14.49
CA PRO A 258 -12.99 -17.50 14.74
C PRO A 258 -13.30 -18.20 13.43
N VAL A 259 -13.06 -19.51 13.37
CA VAL A 259 -13.48 -20.32 12.23
C VAL A 259 -14.97 -20.15 12.15
N ALA A 260 -15.49 -19.72 10.99
CA ALA A 260 -16.91 -19.75 10.78
C ALA A 260 -17.29 -21.22 10.91
N SER A 261 -17.86 -21.60 12.05
CA SER A 261 -18.47 -22.91 12.20
C SER A 261 -19.43 -22.95 11.03
N SER A 262 -19.10 -23.77 10.02
CA SER A 262 -20.07 -24.15 9.01
C SER A 262 -21.24 -24.58 9.86
N SER A 263 -22.28 -23.76 9.90
CA SER A 263 -23.52 -24.11 10.56
C SER A 263 -23.89 -25.36 9.82
N ASP A 264 -23.53 -26.48 10.42
CA ASP A 264 -23.74 -27.80 9.93
C ASP A 264 -25.25 -27.79 9.82
N THR A 265 -25.72 -27.50 8.61
CA THR A 265 -27.04 -27.83 8.16
C THR A 265 -27.01 -29.33 8.29
N ARG A 266 -27.23 -29.78 9.53
CA ARG A 266 -27.81 -31.04 9.87
C ARG A 266 -28.98 -31.05 8.92
N GLU A 267 -28.79 -31.71 7.79
CA GLU A 267 -29.87 -32.29 7.04
C GLU A 267 -30.65 -32.98 8.14
N VAL A 268 -31.75 -32.33 8.54
CA VAL A 268 -32.75 -32.96 9.36
C VAL A 268 -33.11 -34.13 8.48
N ASP A 269 -32.55 -35.29 8.82
CA ASP A 269 -32.91 -36.57 8.27
C ASP A 269 -34.43 -36.59 8.43
N VAL A 270 -35.11 -36.28 7.34
CA VAL A 270 -36.57 -36.32 7.28
C VAL A 270 -36.83 -37.81 7.29
N ASP A 271 -36.95 -38.37 8.49
CA ASP A 271 -37.55 -39.68 8.69
C ASP A 271 -38.86 -39.66 7.89
N ASP A 272 -38.89 -40.47 6.84
CA ASP A 272 -40.07 -40.80 6.07
C ASP A 272 -41.16 -41.30 7.03
N ASP A 273 -42.11 -40.43 7.37
CA ASP A 273 -43.35 -40.81 8.04
C ASP A 273 -44.45 -41.02 6.97
N PRO A 274 -44.79 -42.27 6.60
CA PRO A 274 -45.58 -42.57 5.41
C PRO A 274 -47.11 -42.48 5.60
N PHE A 275 -47.63 -41.61 6.47
CA PHE A 275 -49.08 -41.45 6.65
C PHE A 275 -49.51 -40.03 7.01
N THR A 276 -49.59 -39.12 6.04
CA THR A 276 -50.57 -38.02 6.12
C THR A 276 -51.20 -37.69 4.77
N THR A 277 -52.54 -37.73 4.79
CA THR A 277 -53.48 -37.59 3.68
C THR A 277 -53.53 -36.20 3.04
N PRO A 278 -53.91 -36.09 1.75
CA PRO A 278 -53.92 -34.84 1.02
C PRO A 278 -55.21 -34.05 1.26
N THR A 279 -55.10 -32.82 1.78
CA THR A 279 -56.23 -31.88 1.80
C THR A 279 -55.93 -30.67 0.92
N LYS A 280 -56.77 -30.55 -0.11
CA LYS A 280 -56.85 -29.51 -1.15
C LYS A 280 -56.71 -28.09 -0.62
N HIS A 281 -55.96 -27.24 -1.33
CA HIS A 281 -56.29 -25.82 -1.51
C HIS A 281 -55.80 -25.29 -2.89
N PRO A 282 -56.39 -24.20 -3.41
CA PRO A 282 -56.79 -24.09 -4.81
C PRO A 282 -55.83 -23.30 -5.70
N ARG A 283 -55.86 -23.66 -6.98
CA ARG A 283 -55.31 -22.96 -8.14
C ARG A 283 -55.73 -21.49 -8.17
N ILE A 284 -54.75 -20.59 -8.29
CA ILE A 284 -54.93 -19.31 -8.98
C ILE A 284 -54.18 -19.41 -10.31
N HIS A 285 -54.95 -19.29 -11.37
CA HIS A 285 -54.57 -19.26 -12.77
C HIS A 285 -54.45 -17.78 -13.16
N PHE A 286 -53.34 -17.35 -13.78
CA PHE A 286 -53.42 -16.32 -14.83
C PHE A 286 -52.19 -16.33 -15.75
N CYS A 287 -52.48 -16.15 -17.03
CA CYS A 287 -51.69 -16.43 -18.23
C CYS A 287 -50.48 -15.51 -18.45
N ASP A 288 -49.40 -16.05 -19.01
CA ASP A 288 -48.95 -15.72 -20.37
C ASP A 288 -47.71 -16.54 -20.76
N GLN A 289 -47.89 -17.57 -21.60
CA GLN A 289 -46.79 -18.19 -22.34
C GLN A 289 -47.20 -18.45 -23.79
N THR A 290 -46.52 -17.75 -24.68
CA THR A 290 -46.52 -17.94 -26.12
C THR A 290 -45.76 -19.23 -26.48
N PRO A 291 -46.26 -20.09 -27.38
CA PRO A 291 -45.61 -21.34 -27.70
C PRO A 291 -44.44 -21.13 -28.67
N LYS A 292 -43.21 -21.43 -28.25
CA LYS A 292 -42.06 -21.60 -29.15
C LYS A 292 -41.92 -23.07 -29.56
N ALA A 293 -41.84 -23.27 -30.87
CA ALA A 293 -41.76 -24.55 -31.54
C ALA A 293 -40.55 -25.38 -31.11
N ARG A 294 -40.80 -26.67 -30.87
CA ARG A 294 -39.80 -27.72 -30.70
C ARG A 294 -39.05 -27.93 -32.02
N SER A 295 -37.75 -27.66 -32.02
CA SER A 295 -36.81 -28.15 -33.03
C SER A 295 -36.01 -29.30 -32.41
N ALA A 296 -36.27 -30.51 -32.89
CA ALA A 296 -35.50 -31.69 -32.56
C ALA A 296 -34.37 -31.84 -33.58
N TYR A 297 -33.14 -31.60 -33.16
CA TYR A 297 -31.94 -32.09 -33.84
C TYR A 297 -31.14 -32.95 -32.87
N PRO A 298 -30.71 -34.17 -33.28
CA PRO A 298 -29.79 -34.98 -32.50
C PRO A 298 -28.35 -34.56 -32.87
N THR A 299 -27.74 -33.69 -32.06
CA THR A 299 -26.32 -33.35 -32.21
C THR A 299 -25.50 -34.23 -31.27
N ASN A 300 -25.03 -35.36 -31.80
CA ASN A 300 -23.88 -36.09 -31.28
C ASN A 300 -22.63 -35.26 -31.59
N ASP A 301 -22.23 -34.37 -30.69
CA ASP A 301 -20.88 -33.79 -30.66
C ASP A 301 -20.42 -33.65 -29.21
N GLN A 302 -20.19 -34.81 -28.59
CA GLN A 302 -19.54 -34.91 -27.30
C GLN A 302 -18.02 -34.85 -27.52
N THR A 303 -17.49 -33.63 -27.62
CA THR A 303 -16.04 -33.42 -27.52
C THR A 303 -15.60 -33.80 -26.09
N PRO A 304 -14.55 -34.61 -25.92
CA PRO A 304 -14.08 -35.01 -24.60
C PRO A 304 -13.56 -33.78 -23.85
N ARG A 305 -14.39 -33.26 -22.93
CA ARG A 305 -13.99 -32.20 -22.02
C ARG A 305 -12.94 -32.79 -21.09
N ALA A 306 -11.73 -32.22 -21.10
CA ALA A 306 -10.65 -32.60 -20.20
C ALA A 306 -11.18 -32.57 -18.75
N SER A 307 -11.28 -33.75 -18.15
CA SER A 307 -11.64 -33.95 -16.75
C SER A 307 -10.62 -33.23 -15.88
N ILE A 308 -11.06 -32.13 -15.26
CA ILE A 308 -10.32 -31.46 -14.19
C ILE A 308 -10.14 -32.52 -13.09
N PRO A 309 -8.90 -32.84 -12.66
CA PRO A 309 -8.64 -33.88 -11.69
C PRO A 309 -9.20 -33.46 -10.32
N THR A 310 -10.43 -33.86 -10.06
CA THR A 310 -11.09 -33.86 -8.75
C THR A 310 -10.62 -35.11 -8.02
N GLY A 311 -9.39 -35.07 -7.51
CA GLY A 311 -8.74 -36.26 -6.98
C GLY A 311 -7.67 -35.97 -5.94
N ILE A 312 -8.02 -35.25 -4.87
CA ILE A 312 -7.23 -35.25 -3.64
C ILE A 312 -8.21 -35.43 -2.48
N SER A 313 -8.26 -36.66 -1.96
CA SER A 313 -9.05 -37.05 -0.80
C SER A 313 -8.75 -36.15 0.40
N SER A 314 -9.82 -35.54 0.89
CA SER A 314 -9.91 -34.65 2.04
C SER A 314 -9.43 -35.31 3.33
N GLY A 315 -8.15 -35.16 3.66
CA GLY A 315 -7.79 -35.05 5.07
C GLY A 315 -8.50 -33.81 5.62
N THR A 316 -9.20 -33.94 6.75
CA THR A 316 -10.06 -32.91 7.35
C THR A 316 -9.27 -31.71 7.91
N THR A 317 -8.42 -31.08 7.09
CA THR A 317 -7.88 -29.77 7.40
C THR A 317 -9.05 -28.80 7.38
N SER A 318 -9.31 -28.14 8.50
CA SER A 318 -10.32 -27.09 8.62
C SER A 318 -10.29 -26.19 7.39
N ALA A 319 -11.43 -26.03 6.73
CA ALA A 319 -11.53 -25.30 5.47
C ALA A 319 -10.99 -23.88 5.64
N THR A 320 -9.74 -23.68 5.22
CA THR A 320 -9.07 -22.40 5.38
C THR A 320 -9.75 -21.41 4.46
N SER A 321 -10.28 -20.35 5.04
CA SER A 321 -11.02 -19.32 4.31
C SER A 321 -10.21 -18.04 4.25
N GLY A 322 -10.10 -17.44 3.07
CA GLY A 322 -9.37 -16.19 2.85
C GLY A 322 -10.10 -14.97 3.40
N PHE A 323 -9.34 -13.91 3.67
CA PHE A 323 -9.83 -12.61 4.14
C PHE A 323 -9.70 -11.60 3.02
N THR A 324 -10.81 -10.95 2.66
CA THR A 324 -10.78 -9.77 1.77
C THR A 324 -10.49 -8.50 2.55
N LEU A 325 -10.08 -7.44 1.86
CA LEU A 325 -9.85 -6.14 2.47
C LEU A 325 -11.16 -5.56 3.07
N SER A 326 -12.30 -5.77 2.41
CA SER A 326 -13.64 -5.42 2.87
C SER A 326 -14.01 -6.14 4.16
N HIS A 327 -13.74 -7.45 4.26
CA HIS A 327 -13.93 -8.21 5.49
C HIS A 327 -13.10 -7.61 6.64
N LEU A 328 -11.80 -7.41 6.43
CA LEU A 328 -10.88 -6.88 7.45
C LEU A 328 -11.28 -5.47 7.93
N ARG A 329 -11.78 -4.62 7.03
CA ARG A 329 -12.26 -3.26 7.35
C ARG A 329 -13.54 -3.25 8.21
N ARG A 330 -14.36 -4.30 8.14
CA ARG A 330 -15.60 -4.44 8.90
C ARG A 330 -15.41 -5.04 10.30
N VAL A 331 -14.23 -5.58 10.59
CA VAL A 331 -13.89 -6.08 11.92
C VAL A 331 -13.87 -4.89 12.90
N PRO A 332 -14.80 -4.82 13.87
CA PRO A 332 -14.97 -3.62 14.71
C PRO A 332 -13.69 -3.21 15.45
N GLU A 333 -12.94 -4.18 15.95
CA GLU A 333 -11.73 -3.94 16.73
C GLU A 333 -10.57 -3.42 15.87
N LEU A 334 -10.46 -3.91 14.64
CA LEU A 334 -9.47 -3.41 13.67
C LEU A 334 -9.85 -2.01 13.16
N ALA A 335 -11.13 -1.78 12.84
CA ALA A 335 -11.62 -0.47 12.42
C ALA A 335 -11.40 0.59 13.51
N LEU A 336 -11.70 0.25 14.77
CA LEU A 336 -11.43 1.09 15.94
C LEU A 336 -9.93 1.39 16.07
N LEU A 337 -9.07 0.37 15.97
CA LEU A 337 -7.63 0.56 16.06
C LEU A 337 -7.11 1.47 14.95
N ALA A 338 -7.54 1.25 13.71
CA ALA A 338 -7.14 2.05 12.56
C ALA A 338 -7.50 3.53 12.75
N GLY A 339 -8.73 3.82 13.20
CA GLY A 339 -9.17 5.19 13.51
C GLY A 339 -8.30 5.84 14.59
N ARG A 340 -7.98 5.11 15.66
CA ARG A 340 -7.09 5.59 16.73
C ARG A 340 -5.68 5.87 16.23
N VAL A 341 -5.12 5.01 15.37
CA VAL A 341 -3.78 5.18 14.79
C VAL A 341 -3.73 6.40 13.87
N VAL A 342 -4.69 6.56 12.96
CA VAL A 342 -4.77 7.73 12.05
C VAL A 342 -4.92 9.04 12.82
N HIS A 343 -5.72 9.05 13.89
CA HIS A 343 -5.87 10.22 14.74
C HIS A 343 -4.58 10.55 15.50
N ALA A 344 -3.93 9.55 16.09
CA ALA A 344 -2.65 9.71 16.79
C ALA A 344 -1.55 10.24 15.85
N GLU A 345 -1.48 9.71 14.63
CA GLU A 345 -0.52 10.14 13.61
C GLU A 345 -0.78 11.57 13.14
N THR A 346 -2.04 11.92 12.86
CA THR A 346 -2.43 13.30 12.52
C THR A 346 -2.04 14.27 13.64
N LYS A 347 -2.25 13.88 14.90
CA LYS A 347 -1.84 14.67 16.08
C LYS A 347 -0.32 14.81 16.19
N ARG A 348 0.46 13.76 15.87
CA ARG A 348 1.93 13.81 15.84
C ARG A 348 2.42 14.77 14.77
N ARG A 349 1.86 14.72 13.56
CA ARG A 349 2.22 15.63 12.46
C ARG A 349 1.94 17.10 12.80
N VAL A 350 0.77 17.41 13.36
CA VAL A 350 0.43 18.79 13.79
C VAL A 350 1.41 19.29 14.87
N ARG A 351 1.84 18.43 15.80
CA ARG A 351 2.84 18.81 16.81
C ARG A 351 4.21 19.05 16.18
N ALA A 352 4.66 18.16 15.30
CA ALA A 352 5.93 18.29 14.60
C ALA A 352 5.98 19.56 13.73
N GLU A 353 4.87 19.90 13.06
CA GLU A 353 4.75 21.15 12.29
C GLU A 353 4.84 22.39 13.18
N ARG A 354 4.17 22.38 14.34
CA ARG A 354 4.27 23.48 15.32
C ARG A 354 5.68 23.61 15.89
N GLU A 355 6.37 22.50 16.18
CA GLU A 355 7.76 22.51 16.63
C GLU A 355 8.71 23.03 15.54
N ALA A 356 8.51 22.60 14.29
CA ALA A 356 9.27 23.11 13.14
C ALA A 356 9.03 24.61 12.88
N GLN A 357 7.83 25.12 13.17
CA GLN A 357 7.56 26.56 13.11
C GLN A 357 8.25 27.33 14.24
N LYS A 358 8.29 26.76 15.45
CA LYS A 358 9.01 27.36 16.58
C LYS A 358 10.51 27.46 16.33
N THR A 359 11.14 26.41 15.78
CA THR A 359 12.57 26.44 15.46
C THR A 359 12.90 27.43 14.34
N LYS A 360 12.02 27.57 13.33
CA LYS A 360 12.17 28.58 12.27
C LYS A 360 12.00 30.02 12.77
N ALA A 361 11.11 30.26 13.74
CA ALA A 361 10.88 31.60 14.30
C ALA A 361 12.10 32.15 15.05
N VAL A 362 12.88 31.29 15.73
CA VAL A 362 14.08 31.71 16.46
C VAL A 362 15.21 32.19 15.52
N GLN A 363 15.26 31.67 14.29
CA GLN A 363 16.31 32.04 13.32
C GLN A 363 15.96 33.25 12.43
N SER A 364 14.70 33.70 12.41
CA SER A 364 14.24 34.76 11.52
C SER A 364 13.65 35.93 12.32
N SER A 365 14.46 36.95 12.61
CA SER A 365 14.09 38.16 13.36
C SER A 365 13.15 39.12 12.63
N LYS A 366 12.61 38.75 11.45
CA LYS A 366 11.64 39.59 10.72
C LYS A 366 10.28 38.88 10.57
N PRO A 367 9.19 39.44 11.14
CA PRO A 367 7.85 38.88 11.00
C PRO A 367 7.36 39.08 9.55
N LYS A 368 7.33 38.02 8.76
CA LYS A 368 6.58 37.98 7.49
C LYS A 368 5.24 37.31 7.75
N THR A 369 4.17 38.09 7.65
CA THR A 369 2.78 37.62 7.65
C THR A 369 2.53 36.83 6.37
N VAL A 370 2.79 35.52 6.37
CA VAL A 370 2.48 34.65 5.22
C VAL A 370 1.14 33.99 5.48
N SER A 371 0.13 34.41 4.73
CA SER A 371 -1.17 33.73 4.63
C SER A 371 -0.99 32.39 3.91
N HIS A 372 -0.61 31.35 4.65
CA HIS A 372 -0.58 30.00 4.10
C HIS A 372 -2.00 29.50 3.90
N ALA A 373 -2.40 29.39 2.64
CA ALA A 373 -3.59 28.64 2.23
C ALA A 373 -3.46 27.20 2.77
N ILE A 374 -4.32 26.85 3.72
CA ILE A 374 -4.41 25.52 4.32
C ILE A 374 -4.85 24.59 3.19
N LYS A 375 -3.94 23.75 2.68
CA LYS A 375 -4.33 22.66 1.78
C LYS A 375 -5.38 21.81 2.52
N PRO A 376 -6.49 21.43 1.87
CA PRO A 376 -7.51 20.61 2.51
C PRO A 376 -6.84 19.32 2.99
N ALA A 377 -6.87 19.09 4.31
CA ALA A 377 -6.32 17.87 4.88
C ALA A 377 -7.16 16.69 4.38
N ASP A 378 -6.50 15.60 3.96
CA ASP A 378 -7.23 14.41 3.50
C ASP A 378 -8.24 13.96 4.54
N ALA A 379 -9.45 13.62 4.08
CA ALA A 379 -10.50 13.10 4.93
C ALA A 379 -9.97 11.89 5.74
N PRO A 380 -10.20 11.81 7.06
CA PRO A 380 -9.68 10.72 7.90
C PRO A 380 -9.99 9.33 7.37
N ARG A 381 -11.13 9.17 6.68
CA ARG A 381 -11.54 7.91 6.05
C ARG A 381 -10.56 7.42 4.98
N VAL A 382 -10.04 8.32 4.14
CA VAL A 382 -9.06 7.98 3.09
C VAL A 382 -7.77 7.45 3.72
N LYS A 383 -7.34 8.07 4.83
CA LYS A 383 -6.16 7.63 5.58
C LYS A 383 -6.37 6.26 6.23
N ILE A 384 -7.57 5.99 6.77
CA ILE A 384 -7.93 4.66 7.30
C ILE A 384 -7.88 3.61 6.19
N LYS A 385 -8.52 3.86 5.03
CA LYS A 385 -8.48 2.95 3.89
C LYS A 385 -7.04 2.65 3.45
N ARG A 386 -6.20 3.69 3.34
CA ARG A 386 -4.78 3.59 2.99
C ARG A 386 -3.98 2.79 4.03
N LEU A 387 -4.30 2.92 5.32
CA LEU A 387 -3.65 2.18 6.40
C LEU A 387 -3.93 0.66 6.30
N PHE A 388 -5.16 0.26 6.00
CA PHE A 388 -5.49 -1.16 5.75
C PHE A 388 -4.73 -1.72 4.54
N SER A 389 -4.78 -1.01 3.40
CA SER A 389 -4.08 -1.44 2.19
C SER A 389 -2.57 -1.54 2.42
N TRP A 390 -1.97 -0.53 3.06
CA TRP A 390 -0.55 -0.55 3.42
C TRP A 390 -0.19 -1.75 4.29
N ALA A 391 -1.01 -2.06 5.31
CA ALA A 391 -0.72 -3.16 6.23
C ALA A 391 -0.77 -4.53 5.54
N VAL A 392 -1.76 -4.76 4.66
CA VAL A 392 -1.87 -5.98 3.85
C VAL A 392 -0.68 -6.12 2.91
N VAL A 393 -0.34 -5.06 2.16
CA VAL A 393 0.83 -5.06 1.26
C VAL A 393 2.11 -5.39 2.04
N LYS A 394 2.30 -4.79 3.23
CA LYS A 394 3.47 -5.09 4.07
C LYS A 394 3.51 -6.53 4.55
N LEU A 395 2.39 -7.09 5.00
CA LEU A 395 2.32 -8.49 5.41
C LEU A 395 2.59 -9.45 4.23
N TYR A 396 2.14 -9.09 3.02
CA TYR A 396 2.41 -9.85 1.81
C TYR A 396 3.88 -9.78 1.39
N GLU A 397 4.49 -8.58 1.41
CA GLU A 397 5.91 -8.38 1.12
C GLU A 397 6.81 -9.17 2.09
N GLU A 398 6.41 -9.24 3.37
CA GLU A 398 7.08 -10.02 4.41
C GLU A 398 6.90 -11.55 4.25
N GLY A 399 5.98 -11.99 3.39
CA GLY A 399 5.62 -13.40 3.25
C GLY A 399 4.85 -13.95 4.45
N SER A 400 4.22 -13.08 5.26
CA SER A 400 3.39 -13.47 6.40
C SER A 400 1.96 -13.85 5.98
N ILE A 401 1.52 -13.36 4.82
CA ILE A 401 0.25 -13.72 4.18
C ILE A 401 0.51 -14.00 2.69
N VAL A 402 -0.39 -14.75 2.05
CA VAL A 402 -0.34 -15.03 0.60
C VAL A 402 -1.70 -14.80 -0.04
N LEU A 403 -1.73 -14.64 -1.38
CA LEU A 403 -2.95 -14.57 -2.16
C LEU A 403 -3.69 -15.91 -2.10
N TRP A 404 -5.02 -15.85 -1.92
CA TRP A 404 -5.88 -17.00 -1.74
C TRP A 404 -6.95 -17.05 -2.82
N SER A 405 -7.00 -18.16 -3.56
CA SER A 405 -7.99 -18.40 -4.62
C SER A 405 -9.14 -19.32 -4.16
N GLY A 406 -9.12 -19.73 -2.89
CA GLY A 406 -10.13 -20.62 -2.32
C GLY A 406 -11.34 -19.85 -1.74
N PRO A 407 -12.16 -20.53 -0.92
CA PRO A 407 -13.30 -19.89 -0.27
C PRO A 407 -12.91 -18.65 0.51
N VAL A 408 -13.73 -17.61 0.41
CA VAL A 408 -13.56 -16.34 1.11
C VAL A 408 -14.48 -16.32 2.32
N ARG A 409 -14.01 -15.76 3.44
CA ARG A 409 -14.84 -15.58 4.63
C ARG A 409 -16.02 -14.67 4.31
N PRO A 410 -17.24 -15.03 4.73
CA PRO A 410 -18.39 -14.16 4.55
C PRO A 410 -18.14 -12.82 5.24
N LEU A 411 -18.68 -11.76 4.66
CA LEU A 411 -18.61 -10.44 5.26
C LEU A 411 -19.33 -10.48 6.61
N PRO A 412 -18.79 -9.85 7.67
CA PRO A 412 -19.52 -9.67 8.91
C PRO A 412 -20.83 -8.96 8.58
N VAL A 413 -21.95 -9.67 8.76
CA VAL A 413 -23.27 -9.10 8.52
C VAL A 413 -23.45 -8.00 9.56
N PRO A 414 -23.74 -6.75 9.16
CA PRO A 414 -24.10 -5.71 10.12
C PRO A 414 -25.31 -6.23 10.89
N ILE A 415 -25.14 -6.53 12.17
CA ILE A 415 -26.26 -6.95 13.02
C ILE A 415 -27.25 -5.79 12.98
N PRO A 416 -28.44 -5.94 12.37
CA PRO A 416 -29.44 -4.89 12.36
C PRO A 416 -29.70 -4.57 13.82
N VAL A 417 -29.46 -3.33 14.25
CA VAL A 417 -29.64 -2.92 15.65
C VAL A 417 -31.07 -3.28 16.06
N PRO A 418 -31.30 -4.35 16.85
CA PRO A 418 -32.65 -4.71 17.21
C PRO A 418 -33.08 -3.70 18.26
N LEU A 419 -34.25 -3.08 18.09
CA LEU A 419 -34.91 -2.27 19.12
C LEU A 419 -35.39 -3.12 20.31
N GLN A 420 -34.89 -4.36 20.49
CA GLN A 420 -35.35 -5.29 21.53
C GLN A 420 -34.19 -5.85 22.38
N PRO A 421 -34.33 -5.81 23.73
CA PRO A 421 -33.38 -6.39 24.66
C PRO A 421 -33.66 -7.90 24.81
N LEU A 422 -33.17 -8.73 23.90
CA LEU A 422 -33.24 -10.18 24.04
C LEU A 422 -31.85 -10.80 23.97
N SER A 423 -31.44 -11.33 25.12
CA SER A 423 -30.31 -12.23 25.42
C SER A 423 -28.97 -11.96 24.74
N SER A 424 -28.02 -11.51 25.56
CA SER A 424 -26.57 -11.41 25.32
C SER A 424 -25.93 -12.76 24.97
N SER A 425 -26.15 -13.27 23.75
CA SER A 425 -25.27 -14.30 23.19
C SER A 425 -24.03 -13.61 22.63
N ASP A 426 -22.90 -13.89 23.25
CA ASP A 426 -21.59 -13.29 23.05
C ASP A 426 -21.21 -13.08 21.58
N THR A 427 -21.10 -11.81 21.15
CA THR A 427 -20.34 -11.43 19.95
C THR A 427 -18.92 -11.96 20.09
N SER A 428 -18.63 -13.06 19.39
CA SER A 428 -17.54 -14.00 19.68
C SER A 428 -16.14 -13.50 19.32
N THR A 429 -15.97 -12.24 18.91
CA THR A 429 -14.66 -11.63 18.63
C THR A 429 -13.95 -11.15 19.89
N SER A 430 -14.68 -10.99 21.01
CA SER A 430 -14.14 -10.52 22.28
C SER A 430 -13.07 -11.45 22.89
N GLY A 431 -13.11 -12.75 22.56
CA GLY A 431 -12.16 -13.76 23.04
C GLY A 431 -10.75 -13.64 22.46
N LEU A 432 -10.58 -12.91 21.34
CA LEU A 432 -9.29 -12.77 20.66
C LEU A 432 -8.34 -11.83 21.43
N TRP A 433 -8.90 -10.92 22.22
CA TRP A 433 -8.14 -9.88 22.90
C TRP A 433 -8.08 -10.15 24.40
N LYS A 434 -6.94 -9.84 25.03
CA LYS A 434 -6.81 -9.98 26.48
C LYS A 434 -7.66 -8.93 27.21
N THR A 435 -8.85 -9.32 27.63
CA THR A 435 -9.69 -8.57 28.58
C THR A 435 -9.20 -8.91 29.98
N ALA A 436 -8.69 -7.93 30.74
CA ALA A 436 -8.03 -8.20 32.03
C ALA A 436 -9.03 -8.36 33.19
N ASN A 437 -9.97 -9.28 33.07
CA ASN A 437 -11.00 -9.54 34.08
C ASN A 437 -10.77 -10.85 34.85
N ASN A 438 -9.51 -11.22 35.10
CA ASN A 438 -9.18 -12.33 36.01
C ASN A 438 -8.49 -11.82 37.28
N THR A 439 -9.09 -10.85 37.96
CA THR A 439 -9.00 -10.72 39.43
C THR A 439 -10.21 -9.94 39.93
N ALA A 440 -10.99 -10.55 40.82
CA ALA A 440 -12.22 -10.08 41.47
C ALA A 440 -13.53 -10.22 40.67
N SER A 441 -14.17 -11.37 40.86
CA SER A 441 -15.61 -11.57 40.78
C SER A 441 -16.32 -10.50 41.62
N PHE A 442 -16.98 -9.54 40.98
CA PHE A 442 -18.06 -8.79 41.60
C PHE A 442 -19.33 -9.08 40.82
N SER A 443 -20.25 -9.72 41.53
CA SER A 443 -21.56 -10.10 41.05
C SER A 443 -22.33 -8.90 40.49
N THR A 444 -22.96 -9.19 39.36
CA THR A 444 -23.90 -8.38 38.61
C THR A 444 -25.01 -7.83 39.50
N ALA A 445 -25.15 -6.50 39.55
CA ALA A 445 -26.41 -5.83 39.83
C ALA A 445 -26.57 -4.67 38.84
N ASN A 446 -27.69 -4.72 38.12
CA ASN A 446 -28.13 -3.79 37.09
C ASN A 446 -28.06 -2.31 37.53
N GLY A 447 -27.75 -1.41 36.60
CA GLY A 447 -28.02 0.01 36.83
C GLY A 447 -27.32 0.96 35.89
N SER A 448 -28.10 1.54 34.99
CA SER A 448 -27.77 2.65 34.09
C SER A 448 -27.24 3.91 34.81
N LEU A 449 -26.68 4.82 34.00
CA LEU A 449 -26.42 6.25 34.23
C LEU A 449 -25.07 6.66 34.83
N LEU A 450 -24.24 7.21 33.93
CA LEU A 450 -23.55 8.50 34.05
C LEU A 450 -23.47 9.10 35.47
N SER A 451 -22.40 8.83 36.23
CA SER A 451 -21.66 9.87 36.99
C SER A 451 -20.47 9.32 37.78
N SER A 452 -19.35 10.05 37.71
CA SER A 452 -18.33 10.31 38.77
C SER A 452 -17.05 10.75 38.06
N ALA A 453 -16.59 12.00 38.11
CA ALA A 453 -16.41 12.89 39.27
C ALA A 453 -15.63 12.22 40.41
N ASN A 454 -14.30 12.26 40.31
CA ASN A 454 -13.39 12.79 41.34
C ASN A 454 -11.99 12.18 41.21
N SER A 455 -11.04 12.96 40.66
CA SER A 455 -9.66 12.97 41.15
C SER A 455 -8.95 14.27 40.75
N THR A 456 -8.82 15.14 41.75
CA THR A 456 -7.67 16.02 42.06
C THR A 456 -7.20 17.05 41.03
N MET A 457 -7.25 18.30 41.48
CA MET A 457 -6.87 19.53 40.79
C MET A 457 -5.38 19.55 40.42
N PHE A 458 -5.11 19.55 39.11
CA PHE A 458 -4.03 20.35 38.53
C PHE A 458 -4.55 20.91 37.21
N SER A 459 -4.93 22.19 37.24
CA SER A 459 -5.37 22.95 36.07
C SER A 459 -4.26 23.03 35.03
N SER A 460 -4.35 22.17 34.03
CA SER A 460 -3.87 22.47 32.69
C SER A 460 -5.06 22.37 31.75
N THR A 461 -5.19 23.35 30.87
CA THR A 461 -6.27 23.52 29.89
C THR A 461 -6.38 22.29 28.99
N PHE A 462 -7.18 21.30 29.40
CA PHE A 462 -7.57 20.19 28.55
C PHE A 462 -8.56 20.71 27.51
N VAL A 463 -8.02 21.04 26.35
CA VAL A 463 -8.76 21.20 25.11
C VAL A 463 -9.65 19.97 24.95
N SER A 464 -10.96 20.21 24.98
CA SER A 464 -12.04 19.23 24.88
C SER A 464 -11.62 18.03 24.03
N SER A 465 -11.46 16.87 24.67
CA SER A 465 -11.29 15.59 24.00
C SER A 465 -12.60 15.28 23.30
N SER A 466 -12.82 15.90 22.15
CA SER A 466 -13.86 15.61 21.18
C SER A 466 -14.02 14.10 21.12
N LYS A 467 -15.12 13.58 21.69
CA LYS A 467 -15.49 12.17 21.55
C LYS A 467 -15.47 11.90 20.05
N PHE A 468 -14.56 11.03 19.62
CA PHE A 468 -14.52 10.51 18.26
C PHE A 468 -15.74 9.59 18.12
N VAL A 469 -16.92 10.20 18.04
CA VAL A 469 -18.13 9.53 17.59
C VAL A 469 -17.90 9.39 16.10
N VAL A 470 -17.47 8.20 15.69
CA VAL A 470 -17.62 7.80 14.29
C VAL A 470 -19.10 7.94 14.03
N SER A 471 -19.49 8.99 13.30
CA SER A 471 -20.89 9.20 12.93
C SER A 471 -21.38 7.90 12.30
N ALA A 472 -22.57 7.41 12.66
CA ALA A 472 -23.08 6.16 12.09
C ALA A 472 -23.22 6.25 10.55
N GLU A 473 -23.37 7.47 10.02
CA GLU A 473 -23.34 7.81 8.58
C GLU A 473 -21.95 7.69 7.92
N ASP A 474 -20.91 7.50 8.73
CA ASP A 474 -19.55 7.23 8.27
C ASP A 474 -19.25 5.73 8.10
N GLY A 475 -20.24 4.88 8.39
CA GLY A 475 -20.05 3.47 8.78
C GLY A 475 -19.58 2.48 7.70
N TYR A 476 -19.64 2.81 6.42
CA TYR A 476 -19.18 1.90 5.37
C TYR A 476 -18.02 2.52 4.62
N LEU A 477 -16.80 2.10 4.99
CA LEU A 477 -15.59 2.29 4.20
C LEU A 477 -15.85 1.63 2.83
N SER A 478 -16.37 2.41 1.88
CA SER A 478 -16.97 1.98 0.61
C SER A 478 -16.44 0.63 0.15
N ASP A 479 -17.34 -0.35 0.06
CA ASP A 479 -17.05 -1.63 -0.56
C ASP A 479 -16.54 -1.40 -1.98
N PRO A 480 -15.60 -2.22 -2.45
CA PRO A 480 -15.25 -2.20 -3.86
C PRO A 480 -16.53 -2.38 -4.70
N PRO A 481 -16.57 -1.79 -5.91
CA PRO A 481 -17.69 -2.01 -6.81
C PRO A 481 -17.91 -3.52 -7.02
N PRO A 482 -19.17 -3.99 -7.12
CA PRO A 482 -19.47 -5.42 -7.18
C PRO A 482 -18.89 -6.16 -8.41
N TYR A 483 -18.32 -5.44 -9.37
CA TYR A 483 -17.69 -5.99 -10.57
C TYR A 483 -16.17 -6.24 -10.40
N GLU A 484 -15.54 -5.76 -9.33
CA GLU A 484 -14.14 -6.03 -9.03
C GLU A 484 -14.06 -7.20 -8.06
N GLU A 485 -13.63 -8.37 -8.55
CA GLU A 485 -13.31 -9.51 -7.69
C GLU A 485 -12.22 -9.09 -6.70
N GLU A 486 -12.59 -9.01 -5.43
CA GLU A 486 -11.67 -8.58 -4.40
C GLU A 486 -10.68 -9.69 -4.07
N GLU A 487 -9.39 -9.37 -4.12
CA GLU A 487 -8.33 -10.30 -3.74
C GLU A 487 -8.53 -10.77 -2.28
N ALA A 488 -8.44 -12.08 -2.09
CA ALA A 488 -8.47 -12.68 -0.77
C ALA A 488 -7.05 -13.06 -0.32
N TYR A 489 -6.79 -12.93 0.97
CA TYR A 489 -5.50 -13.22 1.58
C TYR A 489 -5.65 -14.24 2.70
N VAL A 490 -4.65 -15.10 2.88
CA VAL A 490 -4.61 -16.06 3.98
C VAL A 490 -3.29 -15.94 4.74
N SER A 491 -3.35 -16.09 6.06
CA SER A 491 -2.14 -16.17 6.89
C SER A 491 -1.31 -17.39 6.52
N VAL A 492 -0.01 -17.18 6.34
CA VAL A 492 0.93 -18.28 6.13
C VAL A 492 1.11 -19.00 7.46
N THR A 493 0.63 -20.24 7.50
CA THR A 493 0.83 -21.15 8.62
C THR A 493 1.60 -22.38 8.16
N PRO A 494 2.38 -23.03 9.05
CA PRO A 494 3.04 -24.29 8.71
C PRO A 494 2.09 -25.35 8.16
N ALA A 495 0.87 -25.43 8.70
CA ALA A 495 -0.17 -26.35 8.23
C ALA A 495 -0.64 -26.05 6.79
N LEU A 496 -0.79 -24.77 6.43
CA LEU A 496 -1.13 -24.35 5.08
C LEU A 496 -0.03 -24.73 4.07
N LEU A 497 1.24 -24.58 4.46
CA LEU A 497 2.40 -24.88 3.62
C LEU A 497 2.73 -26.38 3.57
N ALA A 498 2.30 -27.19 4.53
CA ALA A 498 2.65 -28.61 4.63
C ALA A 498 2.29 -29.39 3.35
N GLY A 499 1.12 -29.13 2.74
CA GLY A 499 0.72 -29.75 1.48
C GLY A 499 1.70 -29.46 0.33
N PRO A 500 1.87 -28.18 -0.07
CA PRO A 500 2.83 -27.78 -1.10
C PRO A 500 4.27 -28.24 -0.81
N VAL A 501 4.72 -28.16 0.45
CA VAL A 501 6.06 -28.63 0.85
C VAL A 501 6.21 -30.13 0.64
N ARG A 502 5.22 -30.93 1.05
CA ARG A 502 5.20 -32.38 0.86
C ARG A 502 5.27 -32.75 -0.63
N GLU A 503 4.53 -32.05 -1.48
CA GLU A 503 4.56 -32.24 -2.94
C GLU A 503 5.93 -31.88 -3.53
N ALA A 504 6.51 -30.74 -3.13
CA ALA A 504 7.85 -30.34 -3.56
C ALA A 504 8.92 -31.37 -3.13
N MET A 505 8.84 -31.90 -1.91
CA MET A 505 9.75 -32.94 -1.42
C MET A 505 9.62 -34.24 -2.25
N ARG A 506 8.39 -34.67 -2.55
CA ARG A 506 8.13 -35.84 -3.40
C ARG A 506 8.66 -35.66 -4.83
N ALA A 507 8.43 -34.50 -5.43
CA ALA A 507 8.90 -34.17 -6.79
C ALA A 507 10.43 -34.23 -6.90
N LYS A 508 11.13 -33.96 -5.80
CA LYS A 508 12.61 -34.04 -5.70
C LYS A 508 13.13 -35.43 -5.33
N GLY A 509 12.27 -36.44 -5.22
CA GLY A 509 12.66 -37.80 -4.86
C GLY A 509 13.15 -37.95 -3.42
N LEU A 510 12.83 -36.99 -2.55
CA LEU A 510 13.18 -37.10 -1.13
C LEU A 510 12.30 -38.14 -0.46
N ARG A 511 12.88 -39.31 -0.23
CA ARG A 511 12.38 -40.25 0.77
C ARG A 511 12.86 -39.80 2.14
N ALA A 512 12.09 -40.11 3.19
CA ALA A 512 12.29 -39.71 4.59
C ALA A 512 13.71 -39.91 5.18
N LYS A 513 14.63 -40.60 4.48
CA LYS A 513 15.99 -40.89 4.92
C LYS A 513 17.07 -39.94 4.37
N SER A 514 16.75 -39.05 3.42
CA SER A 514 17.74 -38.14 2.82
C SER A 514 17.57 -36.70 3.32
N ALA A 515 18.21 -36.39 4.45
CA ALA A 515 18.11 -35.09 5.13
C ALA A 515 18.87 -33.93 4.44
N LYS A 516 19.21 -34.04 3.15
CA LYS A 516 20.10 -33.07 2.49
C LYS A 516 19.41 -31.88 1.82
N MET A 517 18.08 -31.87 1.70
CA MET A 517 17.40 -30.74 1.07
C MET A 517 17.05 -29.68 2.10
N GLY A 518 17.69 -28.51 1.98
CA GLY A 518 17.41 -27.35 2.81
C GLY A 518 16.09 -26.67 2.44
N ALA A 519 15.53 -25.92 3.39
CA ALA A 519 14.31 -25.15 3.21
C ALA A 519 14.40 -24.16 2.04
N GLU A 520 15.58 -23.65 1.71
CA GLU A 520 15.81 -22.73 0.58
C GLU A 520 15.59 -23.39 -0.78
N GLU A 521 15.92 -24.68 -0.92
CA GLU A 521 15.70 -25.40 -2.18
C GLU A 521 14.21 -25.66 -2.39
N ILE A 522 13.50 -26.07 -1.35
CA ILE A 522 12.05 -26.26 -1.38
C ILE A 522 11.36 -24.92 -1.63
N THR A 523 11.77 -23.84 -0.96
CA THR A 523 11.26 -22.49 -1.20
C THR A 523 11.42 -22.10 -2.67
N ARG A 524 12.61 -22.33 -3.27
CA ARG A 524 12.85 -22.07 -4.70
C ARG A 524 11.96 -22.93 -5.60
N CYS A 525 11.65 -24.16 -5.20
CA CYS A 525 10.73 -25.03 -5.92
C CYS A 525 9.30 -24.46 -5.89
N LEU A 526 8.79 -24.11 -4.70
CA LEU A 526 7.44 -23.54 -4.53
C LEU A 526 7.26 -22.27 -5.37
N ARG A 527 8.22 -21.34 -5.32
CA ARG A 527 8.20 -20.10 -6.10
C ARG A 527 8.18 -20.29 -7.62
N ARG A 528 8.67 -21.43 -8.11
CA ARG A 528 8.65 -21.76 -9.55
C ARG A 528 7.34 -22.40 -9.99
N VAL A 529 6.71 -23.14 -9.10
CA VAL A 529 5.48 -23.88 -9.40
C VAL A 529 4.27 -22.95 -9.33
N ASP A 530 4.24 -22.04 -8.35
CA ASP A 530 3.08 -21.21 -8.09
C ASP A 530 3.50 -19.84 -7.52
N GLU A 531 3.07 -18.77 -8.20
CA GLU A 531 3.41 -17.39 -7.89
C GLU A 531 2.89 -16.96 -6.51
N ARG A 532 1.86 -17.61 -5.97
CA ARG A 532 1.34 -17.34 -4.62
C ARG A 532 2.41 -17.50 -3.54
N TRP A 533 3.42 -18.34 -3.76
CA TRP A 533 4.52 -18.58 -2.84
C TRP A 533 5.73 -17.67 -3.06
N ALA A 534 5.68 -16.72 -4.01
CA ALA A 534 6.79 -15.86 -4.42
C ALA A 534 7.46 -15.13 -3.24
N ARG A 535 6.68 -14.76 -2.23
CA ARG A 535 7.13 -13.99 -1.05
C ARG A 535 7.39 -14.84 0.19
N VAL A 536 7.02 -16.12 0.19
CA VAL A 536 7.24 -17.00 1.35
C VAL A 536 8.74 -17.19 1.62
N GLY A 537 9.14 -16.96 2.87
CA GLY A 537 10.53 -17.12 3.32
C GLY A 537 10.88 -18.57 3.67
N ALA A 538 12.18 -18.89 3.65
CA ALA A 538 12.67 -20.23 3.98
C ALA A 538 12.32 -20.66 5.41
N TRP A 539 12.25 -19.71 6.36
CA TRP A 539 11.86 -19.96 7.74
C TRP A 539 10.46 -20.60 7.86
N ALA A 540 9.47 -20.14 7.09
CA ALA A 540 8.11 -20.69 7.11
C ALA A 540 8.06 -22.08 6.47
N VAL A 541 8.91 -22.32 5.47
CA VAL A 541 9.07 -23.64 4.83
C VAL A 541 9.73 -24.62 5.80
N GLU A 542 10.72 -24.19 6.57
CA GLU A 542 11.38 -25.02 7.58
C GLU A 542 10.38 -25.50 8.65
N GLU A 543 9.57 -24.60 9.21
CA GLU A 543 8.50 -24.97 10.15
C GLU A 543 7.49 -25.95 9.54
N ALA A 544 7.11 -25.76 8.28
CA ALA A 544 6.22 -26.68 7.58
C ALA A 544 6.88 -28.05 7.30
N MET A 545 8.19 -28.07 7.02
CA MET A 545 8.95 -29.30 6.86
C MET A 545 8.97 -30.11 8.15
N GLU A 546 9.07 -29.48 9.32
CA GLU A 546 9.01 -30.20 10.61
C GLU A 546 7.69 -30.97 10.77
N ILE A 547 6.56 -30.36 10.38
CA ILE A 547 5.25 -31.01 10.39
C ILE A 547 5.23 -32.20 9.41
N VAL A 548 5.67 -31.99 8.17
CA VAL A 548 5.69 -33.06 7.15
C VAL A 548 6.61 -34.22 7.55
N LEU A 549 7.76 -33.93 8.16
CA LEU A 549 8.69 -34.94 8.65
C LEU A 549 8.14 -35.69 9.88
N ALA A 550 7.38 -35.01 10.75
CA ALA A 550 6.71 -35.63 11.88
C ALA A 550 5.63 -36.61 11.42
N GLU A 551 4.91 -36.32 10.33
CA GLU A 551 3.91 -37.24 9.74
C GLU A 551 4.52 -38.48 9.06
N TRP A 552 5.83 -38.47 8.74
CA TRP A 552 6.53 -39.59 8.09
C TRP A 552 7.21 -40.55 9.08
N LYS A 553 7.32 -40.14 10.35
CA LYS A 553 7.79 -41.01 11.42
C LYS A 553 6.64 -41.89 11.88
#